data_AF-A0A2D6CZN7-F1
#
_entry.id   AF-A0A2D6CZN7-F1
#
_cell.length_a   1.000
_cell.length_b   1.000
_cell.length_c   1.000
_cell.angle_alpha   90.00
_cell.angle_beta   90.00
_cell.angle_gamma   90.00
#
_symmetry.space_group_name_H-M   'P 1'
#
loop_
_entity.id
_entity.type
_entity.pdbx_description
1 polymer ?
#
loop_
_entity_poly.entity_id
_entity_poly.type
_entity_poly.pdbx_seq_one_letter_code
_entity_poly.pdbx_strand_id
1 'polypeptide(L)'
;EFIVVSLLARKFGVPVFPHVGDMGQIHQHLVLYNHIALGHERLFLEYIPHLRERFTHPARVSDGRYATPTEPGSSSDLIATE
;
A
#
# COMPACT_ATOMS: atom_id res chain seq x y z
N GLU A 1 3.99 -10.06 -9.53
CA GLU A 1 3.93 -9.07 -10.63
C GLU A 1 4.45 -7.68 -10.21
N PHE A 2 3.85 -7.03 -9.21
CA PHE A 2 4.20 -5.67 -8.77
C PHE A 2 5.70 -5.40 -8.60
N ILE A 3 6.44 -6.33 -7.98
CA ILE A 3 7.88 -6.19 -7.74
C ILE A 3 8.65 -6.08 -9.08
N VAL A 4 8.28 -6.89 -10.08
CA VAL A 4 8.94 -6.86 -11.41
C VAL A 4 8.70 -5.52 -12.08
N VAL A 5 7.46 -5.01 -12.02
CA VAL A 5 7.11 -3.68 -12.56
C VAL A 5 7.89 -2.59 -11.82
N SER A 6 8.00 -2.67 -10.50
CA SER A 6 8.72 -1.68 -9.68
C SER A 6 10.24 -1.69 -9.92
N LEU A 7 10.81 -2.86 -10.21
CA LEU A 7 12.21 -3.01 -10.62
C LEU A 7 12.46 -2.39 -12.00
N LEU A 8 11.54 -2.61 -12.96
CA LEU A 8 11.62 -1.99 -14.27
C LEU A 8 11.46 -0.47 -14.18
N ALA A 9 10.47 0.00 -13.41
CA ALA A 9 10.27 1.43 -13.17
C ALA A 9 11.54 2.07 -12.60
N ARG A 10 12.17 1.44 -11.60
CA ARG A 10 13.47 1.88 -11.07
C ARG A 10 14.55 1.91 -12.16
N LYS A 11 14.68 0.84 -12.95
CA LYS A 11 15.69 0.74 -14.02
C LYS A 11 15.58 1.89 -15.03
N PHE A 12 14.37 2.34 -15.31
CA PHE A 12 14.09 3.41 -16.28
C PHE A 12 13.87 4.79 -15.64
N GLY A 13 14.04 4.94 -14.32
CA GLY A 13 13.85 6.21 -13.64
C GLY A 13 12.40 6.73 -13.67
N VAL A 14 11.42 5.82 -13.76
CA VAL A 14 10.00 6.16 -13.80
C VAL A 14 9.42 6.13 -12.39
N PRO A 15 8.78 7.22 -11.91
CA PRO A 15 8.11 7.22 -10.62
C PRO A 15 6.88 6.31 -10.63
N VAL A 16 6.58 5.68 -9.48
CA VAL A 16 5.45 4.77 -9.32
C VAL A 16 4.42 5.40 -8.39
N PHE A 17 3.21 5.63 -8.91
CA PHE A 17 2.04 6.09 -8.17
C PHE A 17 0.97 4.99 -8.22
N PRO A 18 0.88 4.10 -7.20
CA PRO A 18 -0.05 2.99 -7.26
C PRO A 18 -1.50 3.49 -7.21
N HIS A 19 -2.32 2.98 -8.13
CA HIS A 19 -3.77 2.96 -7.96
C HIS A 19 -4.12 1.89 -6.93
N VAL A 20 -5.08 2.20 -6.07
CA VAL A 20 -5.35 1.41 -4.87
C VAL A 20 -6.80 0.98 -4.79
N GLY A 21 -7.72 1.81 -5.31
CA GLY A 21 -9.16 1.60 -5.09
C GLY A 21 -9.44 1.40 -3.60
N ASP A 22 -10.26 0.41 -3.26
CA ASP A 22 -10.52 0.02 -1.88
C ASP A 22 -9.47 -0.95 -1.28
N MET A 23 -8.42 -1.29 -2.04
CA MET A 23 -7.34 -2.22 -1.65
C MET A 23 -6.10 -1.50 -1.13
N GLY A 24 -6.30 -0.37 -0.43
CA GLY A 24 -5.27 0.36 0.33
C GLY A 24 -4.43 -0.53 1.25
N GLN A 25 -5.04 -1.63 1.69
CA GLN A 25 -4.48 -2.60 2.62
C GLN A 25 -3.18 -3.25 2.14
N ILE A 26 -3.13 -3.69 0.88
CA ILE A 26 -1.96 -4.38 0.34
C ILE A 26 -0.93 -3.36 -0.14
N HIS A 27 -1.38 -2.29 -0.78
CA HIS A 27 -0.49 -1.34 -1.44
C HIS A 27 0.35 -0.51 -0.46
N GLN A 28 -0.11 -0.28 0.78
CA GLN A 28 0.73 0.33 1.83
C GLN A 28 2.01 -0.47 2.08
N HIS A 29 1.99 -1.81 1.97
CA HIS A 29 3.18 -2.65 2.10
C HIS A 29 4.08 -2.57 0.86
N LEU A 30 3.46 -2.51 -0.32
CA LEU A 30 4.18 -2.49 -1.60
C LEU A 30 4.97 -1.19 -1.80
N VAL A 31 4.41 -0.04 -1.42
CA VAL A 31 5.14 1.24 -1.47
C VAL A 31 6.27 1.31 -0.45
N LEU A 32 6.10 0.68 0.73
CA LEU A 32 7.16 0.56 1.72
C LEU A 32 8.31 -0.28 1.17
N TYR A 33 8.03 -1.41 0.53
CA TYR A 33 9.06 -2.20 -0.16
C TYR A 33 9.78 -1.38 -1.23
N ASN A 34 9.05 -0.65 -2.07
CA ASN A 34 9.64 0.20 -3.11
C ASN A 34 10.58 1.26 -2.52
N HIS A 35 10.19 1.90 -1.42
CA HIS A 35 11.03 2.89 -0.78
C HIS A 35 12.26 2.26 -0.10
N ILE A 36 12.05 1.23 0.73
CA ILE A 36 13.09 0.66 1.59
C ILE A 36 14.07 -0.21 0.79
N ALA A 37 13.56 -1.13 -0.02
CA ALA A 37 14.40 -2.09 -0.74
C ALA A 37 14.90 -1.55 -2.08
N LEU A 38 14.09 -0.73 -2.76
CA LEU A 38 14.39 -0.23 -4.09
C LEU A 38 14.85 1.23 -4.13
N GLY A 39 14.79 1.97 -3.02
CA GLY A 39 15.22 3.37 -2.98
C GLY A 39 14.34 4.30 -3.81
N HIS A 40 13.11 3.91 -4.14
CA HIS A 40 12.14 4.82 -4.73
C HIS A 40 11.85 5.98 -3.78
N GLU A 41 11.56 7.16 -4.31
CA GLU A 41 11.13 8.28 -3.49
C GLU A 41 9.81 7.96 -2.77
N ARG A 42 9.61 8.58 -1.60
CA ARG A 42 8.35 8.49 -0.85
C ARG A 42 7.29 9.35 -1.53
N LEU A 43 6.75 8.81 -2.61
CA LEU A 43 5.71 9.44 -3.42
C LEU A 43 4.32 9.18 -2.83
N PHE A 44 3.31 9.73 -3.50
CA PHE A 44 1.91 9.61 -3.11
C PHE A 44 1.40 8.18 -3.27
N LEU A 45 0.58 7.75 -2.31
CA LEU A 45 -0.28 6.58 -2.39
C LEU A 45 -1.73 7.07 -2.34
N GLU A 46 -2.55 6.69 -3.32
CA GLU A 46 -3.96 7.09 -3.36
C GLU A 46 -4.72 6.52 -2.15
N TYR A 47 -5.68 7.28 -1.60
CA TYR A 47 -6.45 6.86 -0.43
C TYR A 47 -7.94 6.99 -0.67
N ILE A 48 -8.64 5.86 -0.59
CA ILE A 48 -10.10 5.77 -0.71
C ILE A 48 -10.60 4.81 0.40
N PRO A 49 -11.30 5.31 1.43
CA PRO A 49 -11.68 4.49 2.58
C PRO A 49 -13.09 3.88 2.53
N HIS A 50 -13.67 3.60 1.34
CA HIS A 50 -15.08 3.15 1.29
C HIS A 50 -15.30 1.80 1.99
N LEU A 51 -14.39 0.85 1.83
CA LEU A 51 -14.50 -0.49 2.44
C LEU A 51 -13.69 -0.66 3.73
N ARG A 52 -13.23 0.43 4.34
CA ARG A 52 -12.36 0.40 5.53
C ARG A 52 -12.91 -0.49 6.65
N GLU A 53 -14.21 -0.40 6.91
CA GLU A 53 -14.89 -1.12 8.00
C GLU A 53 -15.01 -2.62 7.77
N ARG A 54 -14.66 -3.10 6.57
CA ARG A 54 -14.72 -4.54 6.22
C ARG A 54 -13.43 -5.29 6.54
N PHE A 55 -12.34 -4.59 6.86
CA PHE A 55 -11.05 -5.20 7.11
C PHE A 55 -10.76 -5.36 8.60
N THR A 56 -10.14 -6.47 8.99
CA THR A 56 -9.70 -6.74 10.36
C THR A 56 -8.63 -5.75 10.81
N HIS A 57 -7.71 -5.40 9.90
CA HIS A 57 -6.60 -4.49 10.15
C HIS A 57 -6.57 -3.37 9.10
N PRO A 58 -7.47 -2.38 9.18
CA PRO A 58 -7.59 -1.36 8.16
C PRO A 58 -6.39 -0.42 8.14
N ALA A 59 -5.97 -0.02 6.93
CA ALA A 59 -5.00 1.02 6.67
C ALA A 59 -5.37 2.30 7.44
N ARG A 60 -4.41 2.83 8.18
CA ARG A 60 -4.58 4.01 9.03
C ARG A 60 -3.91 5.18 8.35
N VAL A 61 -4.68 6.24 8.10
CA VAL A 61 -4.17 7.49 7.54
C VAL A 61 -4.46 8.62 8.51
N SER A 62 -3.43 9.39 8.85
CA SER A 62 -3.51 10.60 9.68
C SER A 62 -2.60 11.67 9.08
N ASP A 63 -3.04 12.93 9.10
CA ASP A 63 -2.27 14.07 8.56
C ASP A 63 -1.77 13.84 7.12
N GLY A 64 -2.60 13.18 6.31
CA GLY A 64 -2.29 12.86 4.91
C GLY A 64 -1.21 11.78 4.72
N ARG A 65 -0.89 11.00 5.76
CA ARG A 65 0.16 9.96 5.72
C ARG A 65 -0.39 8.61 6.16
N TYR A 66 0.00 7.57 5.44
CA TYR A 66 -0.21 6.18 5.87
C TYR A 66 0.68 5.86 7.08
N ALA A 67 0.10 5.28 8.12
CA ALA A 67 0.84 4.66 9.20
C ALA A 67 1.39 3.31 8.73
N THR A 68 2.62 2.98 9.12
CA THR A 68 3.22 1.68 8.82
C THR A 68 2.45 0.56 9.52
N PRO A 69 1.99 -0.48 8.80
CA PRO A 69 1.34 -1.64 9.43
C PRO A 69 2.30 -2.39 10.37
N THR A 70 1.78 -2.83 11.52
CA THR A 70 2.54 -3.60 12.52
C THR A 70 2.01 -5.02 12.70
N GLU A 71 0.78 -5.26 12.29
CA GLU A 71 0.15 -6.57 12.39
C GLU A 71 0.69 -7.51 11.31
N PRO A 72 0.88 -8.81 11.62
CA PRO A 72 1.30 -9.80 10.62
C PRO A 72 0.32 -9.90 9.45
N GLY A 73 0.84 -10.23 8.27
CA GLY A 73 0.05 -10.47 7.06
C GLY A 73 0.04 -9.29 6.09
N SER A 74 -0.90 -9.31 5.15
CA SER A 74 -1.03 -8.31 4.07
C SER A 74 -2.14 -7.30 4.32
N SER A 75 -2.67 -7.24 5.55
CA SER A 75 -3.79 -6.39 5.96
C SER A 75 -5.09 -6.61 5.19
N SER A 76 -5.18 -7.70 4.41
CA SER A 76 -6.29 -7.98 3.50
C SER A 76 -7.38 -8.86 4.11
N ASP A 77 -7.22 -9.27 5.36
CA ASP A 77 -8.21 -10.08 6.06
C ASP A 77 -9.51 -9.29 6.27
N LEU A 78 -10.62 -9.95 5.95
CA LEU A 78 -11.96 -9.38 6.11
C LEU A 78 -12.56 -9.80 7.44
N ILE A 79 -13.39 -8.93 8.01
CA ILE A 79 -14.22 -9.26 9.16
C ILE A 79 -15.24 -10.31 8.70
N ALA A 80 -15.32 -11.43 9.41
CA ALA A 80 -16.32 -12.45 9.15
C ALA A 80 -17.73 -11.88 9.32
N THR A 81 -18.57 -12.04 8.32
CA THR A 81 -20.01 -11.81 8.44
C THR A 81 -20.68 -13.07 8.96
N GLU A 82 -21.50 -12.94 10.00
CA GLU A 82 -22.39 -14.02 10.48
C GLU A 82 -23.43 -14.41 9.42
#